data_AF-A0A9N8J009-F1
#
_entry.id   AF-A0A9N8J009-F1
#
_cell.length_a   1.000
_cell.length_b   1.000
_cell.length_c   1.000
_cell.angle_alpha   90.00
_cell.angle_beta   90.00
_cell.angle_gamma   90.00
#
_symmetry.space_group_name_H-M   'P 1'
#
loop_
_entity.id
_entity.type
_entity.pdbx_description
1 polymer ?
#
loop_
_entity_poly.entity_id
_entity_poly.type
_entity_poly.pdbx_seq_one_letter_code
_entity_poly.pdbx_strand_id
1 'polypeptide(L)'
;MTANEINQSISKDEAIGRARFSDFQITQQPDWDINKFSETTSASWDVSYYTGTTRDMVIGEIKNRSKSDNQYDTWILEEIKIRGLFETKRLLQLKYPNASIYIHYINFYNNTDKPRFWDITNLIPDFESNSYPKNSFDPNAKIIDKLSMMLKNNEAINL
;
A
#
# COMPACT_ATOMS: atom_id res chain seq x y z
N MET A 1 29.05 -17.35 5.28
CA MET A 1 28.12 -16.31 5.75
C MET A 1 26.70 -16.85 5.59
N THR A 2 26.11 -17.40 6.63
CA THR A 2 24.75 -17.94 6.59
C THR A 2 23.79 -16.87 7.10
N ALA A 3 23.32 -16.03 6.19
CA ALA A 3 22.18 -15.17 6.45
C ALA A 3 20.95 -16.07 6.44
N ASN A 4 20.31 -16.20 7.60
CA ASN A 4 18.96 -16.74 7.73
C ASN A 4 18.08 -16.14 6.63
N GLU A 5 17.74 -16.95 5.63
CA GLU A 5 16.59 -16.71 4.79
C GLU A 5 15.37 -16.81 5.69
N ILE A 6 15.01 -15.67 6.30
CA ILE A 6 13.73 -15.56 6.98
C ILE A 6 12.70 -15.64 5.85
N ASN A 7 12.16 -16.84 5.66
CA ASN A 7 10.87 -17.04 5.00
C ASN A 7 9.83 -16.27 5.83
N GLN A 8 9.76 -14.95 5.61
CA GLN A 8 8.76 -14.10 6.24
C GLN A 8 7.45 -14.35 5.52
N SER A 9 6.72 -15.34 6.02
CA SER A 9 5.32 -15.58 5.70
C SER A 9 4.53 -14.27 5.78
N ILE A 10 3.57 -14.08 4.86
CA ILE A 10 2.63 -12.96 4.83
C ILE A 10 2.10 -12.68 6.24
N SER A 11 2.14 -11.43 6.69
CA SER A 11 1.64 -11.06 8.02
C SER A 11 0.12 -11.23 8.11
N LYS A 12 -0.42 -11.46 9.31
CA LYS A 12 -1.87 -11.62 9.52
C LYS A 12 -2.67 -10.41 9.00
N ASP A 13 -2.19 -9.19 9.26
CA ASP A 13 -2.87 -7.97 8.82
C ASP A 13 -2.84 -7.80 7.29
N GLU A 14 -1.76 -8.21 6.64
CA GLU A 14 -1.64 -8.20 5.18
C GLU A 14 -2.56 -9.24 4.54
N ALA A 15 -2.65 -10.45 5.11
CA ALA A 15 -3.58 -11.47 4.65
C ALA A 15 -5.04 -10.99 4.76
N ILE A 16 -5.42 -10.35 5.87
CA ILE A 16 -6.76 -9.74 6.04
C ILE A 16 -6.98 -8.64 5.00
N GLY A 17 -6.00 -7.76 4.79
CA GLY A 17 -6.10 -6.69 3.79
C GLY A 17 -6.32 -7.23 2.38
N ARG A 18 -5.57 -8.26 1.97
CA ARG A 18 -5.72 -8.91 0.66
C ARG A 18 -7.08 -9.59 0.48
N ALA A 19 -7.59 -10.25 1.52
CA ALA A 19 -8.93 -10.84 1.50
C ALA A 19 -10.00 -9.77 1.29
N ARG A 20 -9.95 -8.68 2.08
CA ARG A 20 -10.87 -7.53 1.93
C ARG A 20 -10.78 -6.86 0.57
N PHE A 21 -9.58 -6.77 -0.01
CA PHE A 21 -9.39 -6.25 -1.36
C PHE A 21 -10.01 -7.15 -2.43
N SER A 22 -9.86 -8.47 -2.28
CA SER A 22 -10.49 -9.44 -3.18
C SER A 22 -12.01 -9.36 -3.10
N ASP A 23 -12.57 -9.29 -1.89
CA ASP A 23 -14.02 -9.13 -1.69
C ASP A 23 -14.52 -7.81 -2.30
N PHE A 24 -13.80 -6.70 -2.10
CA PHE A 24 -14.12 -5.41 -2.72
C PHE A 24 -14.09 -5.49 -4.25
N GLN A 25 -13.07 -6.10 -4.84
CA GLN A 25 -12.97 -6.29 -6.28
C GLN A 25 -14.17 -7.10 -6.80
N ILE A 26 -14.49 -8.24 -6.18
CA ILE A 26 -15.61 -9.09 -6.61
C ILE A 26 -16.96 -8.38 -6.50
N THR A 27 -17.17 -7.60 -5.44
CA THR A 27 -18.50 -7.06 -5.09
C THR A 27 -18.77 -5.66 -5.62
N GLN A 28 -17.74 -4.82 -5.77
CA GLN A 28 -17.89 -3.39 -6.09
C GLN A 28 -17.10 -2.96 -7.35
N GLN A 29 -16.06 -3.70 -7.75
CA GLN A 29 -15.25 -3.40 -8.94
C GLN A 29 -15.00 -4.67 -9.78
N PRO A 30 -16.07 -5.38 -10.21
CA PRO A 30 -15.95 -6.72 -10.79
C PRO A 30 -15.22 -6.75 -12.14
N ASP A 31 -15.07 -5.61 -12.79
CA ASP A 31 -14.32 -5.43 -14.03
C ASP A 31 -12.81 -5.24 -13.81
N TRP A 32 -12.37 -5.02 -12.56
CA TRP A 32 -10.95 -5.03 -12.23
C TRP A 32 -10.43 -6.45 -12.20
N ASP A 33 -9.21 -6.63 -12.67
CA ASP A 33 -8.59 -7.94 -12.89
C ASP A 33 -7.35 -8.08 -12.01
N ILE A 34 -7.49 -8.80 -10.90
CA ILE A 34 -6.36 -9.08 -10.00
C ILE A 34 -5.43 -10.08 -10.70
N ASN A 35 -4.27 -9.58 -11.11
CA ASN A 35 -3.26 -10.39 -11.78
C ASN A 35 -2.45 -11.21 -10.77
N LYS A 36 -1.92 -10.56 -9.73
CA LYS A 36 -1.05 -11.22 -8.76
C LYS A 36 -0.98 -10.47 -7.43
N PHE A 37 -0.85 -11.20 -6.32
CA PHE A 37 -0.39 -10.68 -5.04
C PHE A 37 1.10 -10.99 -4.80
N SER A 38 1.82 -10.13 -4.08
CA SER A 38 3.23 -10.36 -3.79
C SER A 38 3.43 -11.58 -2.88
N GLU A 39 4.51 -12.32 -3.07
CA GLU A 39 4.75 -13.57 -2.34
C GLU A 39 5.44 -13.34 -0.98
N THR A 40 5.98 -12.13 -0.76
CA THR A 40 6.73 -11.77 0.44
C THR A 40 6.26 -10.44 1.02
N THR A 41 6.29 -10.33 2.35
CA THR A 41 5.98 -9.09 3.09
C THR A 41 6.98 -7.96 2.81
N SER A 42 8.20 -8.34 2.42
CA SER A 42 9.29 -7.42 2.07
C SER A 42 9.16 -6.83 0.67
N ALA A 43 8.20 -7.31 -0.13
CA ALA A 43 7.95 -6.75 -1.44
C ALA A 43 7.60 -5.26 -1.32
N SER A 44 7.97 -4.52 -2.36
CA SER A 44 7.66 -3.10 -2.45
C SER A 44 6.20 -2.83 -2.79
N TRP A 45 5.43 -3.86 -3.16
CA TRP A 45 4.00 -3.80 -3.50
C TRP A 45 3.29 -5.03 -2.93
N ASP A 46 1.97 -4.94 -2.75
CA ASP A 46 1.13 -6.01 -2.20
C ASP A 46 0.26 -6.69 -3.26
N VAL A 47 -0.35 -5.91 -4.16
CA VAL A 47 -1.19 -6.41 -5.28
C VAL A 47 -0.80 -5.77 -6.61
N SER A 48 -1.01 -6.50 -7.70
CA SER A 48 -0.99 -5.97 -9.06
C SER A 48 -2.29 -6.34 -9.74
N TYR A 49 -2.90 -5.38 -10.42
CA TYR A 49 -4.18 -5.56 -11.08
C TYR A 49 -4.32 -4.64 -12.29
N TYR A 50 -5.29 -4.93 -13.14
CA TYR A 50 -5.71 -4.03 -14.19
C TYR A 50 -7.04 -3.37 -13.81
N THR A 51 -7.15 -2.06 -14.04
CA THR A 51 -8.44 -1.37 -13.93
C THR A 51 -9.34 -1.77 -15.10
N GLY A 52 -10.65 -1.57 -14.94
CA GLY A 52 -11.71 -2.05 -15.84
C GLY A 52 -11.53 -1.73 -17.32
N THR A 53 -12.31 -0.77 -17.83
CA THR A 53 -12.37 -0.52 -19.28
C THR A 53 -11.09 0.04 -19.87
N THR A 54 -10.29 0.78 -19.08
CA THR A 54 -9.03 1.38 -19.55
C THR A 54 -7.88 0.38 -19.57
N ARG A 55 -8.00 -0.75 -18.83
CA ARG A 55 -6.96 -1.78 -18.72
C ARG A 55 -5.61 -1.20 -18.27
N ASP A 56 -5.63 -0.19 -17.41
CA ASP A 56 -4.41 0.40 -16.87
C ASP A 56 -3.76 -0.56 -15.88
N MET A 57 -2.42 -0.65 -15.91
CA MET A 57 -1.68 -1.45 -14.95
C MET A 57 -1.59 -0.71 -13.62
N VAL A 58 -1.87 -1.39 -12.51
CA VAL A 58 -1.74 -0.82 -11.17
C VAL A 58 -0.88 -1.73 -10.31
N ILE A 59 0.10 -1.13 -9.62
CA ILE A 59 0.72 -1.73 -8.43
C ILE A 59 0.14 -1.09 -7.18
N GLY A 60 -0.38 -1.91 -6.27
CA GLY A 60 -1.06 -1.49 -5.06
C GLY A 60 -0.32 -1.89 -3.80
N GLU A 61 -0.25 -1.00 -2.83
CA GLU A 61 0.11 -1.30 -1.44
C GLU A 61 -1.16 -1.31 -0.58
N ILE A 62 -1.45 -2.44 0.07
CA ILE A 62 -2.67 -2.65 0.85
C ILE A 62 -2.35 -2.53 2.34
N LYS A 63 -3.24 -1.87 3.08
CA LYS A 63 -3.12 -1.70 4.51
C LYS A 63 -4.46 -1.96 5.20
N ASN A 64 -4.49 -2.99 6.03
CA ASN A 64 -5.59 -3.21 6.97
C ASN A 64 -5.34 -2.38 8.24
N ARG A 65 -6.32 -1.58 8.67
CA ARG A 65 -6.17 -0.64 9.79
C ARG A 65 -7.17 -0.96 10.89
N SER A 66 -6.66 -1.06 12.12
CA SER A 66 -7.50 -1.25 13.33
C SER A 66 -8.23 0.01 13.79
N LYS A 67 -8.22 1.10 13.00
CA LYS A 67 -8.83 2.39 13.36
C LYS A 67 -10.28 2.45 12.87
N SER A 68 -11.12 3.12 13.68
CA SER A 68 -12.57 3.19 13.52
C SER A 68 -13.07 4.38 12.70
N ASP A 69 -12.20 5.24 12.15
CA ASP A 69 -12.65 6.22 11.15
C ASP A 69 -11.55 6.87 10.30
N ASN A 70 -12.00 7.42 9.17
CA ASN A 70 -11.35 8.29 8.19
C ASN A 70 -11.19 9.75 8.65
N GLN A 71 -11.63 10.09 9.88
CA GLN A 71 -11.80 11.47 10.36
C GLN A 71 -10.53 12.09 10.98
N TYR A 72 -9.40 11.35 11.03
CA TYR A 72 -8.12 11.86 11.52
C TYR A 72 -6.99 11.68 10.48
N ASP A 73 -7.19 12.42 9.40
CA ASP A 73 -6.32 13.35 8.67
C ASP A 73 -5.00 13.00 8.00
N THR A 74 -4.22 12.00 8.42
CA THR A 74 -2.93 11.75 7.72
C THR A 74 -2.47 10.30 7.76
N TRP A 75 -2.04 9.79 6.60
CA TRP A 75 -1.39 8.47 6.50
C TRP A 75 0.09 8.59 6.29
N ILE A 76 0.82 7.92 7.18
CA ILE A 76 2.26 7.85 7.14
C ILE A 76 2.67 6.84 6.08
N LEU A 77 3.31 7.32 5.02
CA LEU A 77 4.02 6.50 4.05
C LEU A 77 5.50 6.61 4.35
N GLU A 78 6.11 5.48 4.69
CA GLU A 78 7.56 5.39 4.96
C GLU A 78 8.35 5.52 3.66
N GLU A 79 9.44 6.29 3.68
CA GLU A 79 10.27 6.56 2.51
C GLU A 79 10.70 5.30 1.76
N ILE A 80 11.17 4.28 2.49
CA ILE A 80 11.65 3.02 1.91
C ILE A 80 10.55 2.36 1.06
N LYS A 81 9.30 2.40 1.52
CA LYS A 81 8.16 1.82 0.81
C LYS A 81 7.82 2.63 -0.44
N ILE A 82 7.77 3.96 -0.35
CA ILE A 82 7.55 4.83 -1.53
C ILE A 82 8.64 4.64 -2.57
N ARG A 83 9.91 4.65 -2.16
CA ARG A 83 11.05 4.43 -3.07
C ARG A 83 10.96 3.08 -3.76
N GLY A 84 10.61 2.03 -3.03
CA GLY A 84 10.41 0.69 -3.61
C GLY A 84 9.27 0.65 -4.63
N LEU A 85 8.13 1.30 -4.34
CA LEU A 85 7.00 1.39 -5.27
C LEU A 85 7.38 2.13 -6.55
N PHE A 86 8.06 3.27 -6.44
CA PHE A 86 8.52 4.01 -7.61
C PHE A 86 9.58 3.27 -8.42
N GLU A 87 10.49 2.56 -7.76
CA GLU A 87 11.46 1.70 -8.45
C GLU A 87 10.74 0.54 -9.17
N THR A 88 9.74 -0.07 -8.55
CA THR A 88 8.91 -1.11 -9.18
C THR A 88 8.20 -0.57 -10.42
N LYS A 89 7.57 0.62 -10.33
CA LYS A 89 6.96 1.30 -11.48
C LYS A 89 7.99 1.55 -12.58
N ARG A 90 9.18 2.05 -12.24
CA ARG A 90 10.27 2.31 -13.20
C ARG A 90 10.66 1.03 -13.94
N LEU A 91 10.86 -0.08 -13.23
CA LEU A 91 11.21 -1.37 -13.81
C LEU A 91 10.09 -1.93 -14.70
N LEU A 92 8.83 -1.79 -14.28
CA LEU A 92 7.69 -2.17 -15.11
C LEU A 92 7.56 -1.29 -16.37
N GLN A 93 7.79 0.01 -16.27
CA GLN A 93 7.77 0.92 -17.41
C GLN A 93 8.88 0.56 -18.42
N LEU A 94 10.07 0.17 -17.97
CA LEU A 94 11.13 -0.32 -18.86
C LEU A 94 10.71 -1.58 -19.62
N LYS A 95 9.95 -2.48 -18.97
CA LYS A 95 9.45 -3.72 -19.57
C LYS A 95 8.23 -3.48 -20.49
N TYR A 96 7.39 -2.50 -20.15
CA TYR A 96 6.15 -2.17 -20.85
C TYR A 96 6.14 -0.66 -21.19
N PRO A 97 6.94 -0.21 -22.17
CA PRO A 97 7.20 1.22 -22.39
C PRO A 97 5.97 2.06 -22.73
N ASN A 98 4.93 1.45 -23.31
CA ASN A 98 3.70 2.14 -23.71
C ASN A 98 2.51 1.90 -22.76
N ALA A 99 2.71 1.16 -21.66
CA ALA A 99 1.65 0.92 -20.70
C ALA A 99 1.48 2.13 -19.77
N SER A 100 0.23 2.45 -19.43
CA SER A 100 -0.10 3.33 -18.31
C SER A 100 0.05 2.53 -17.01
N ILE A 101 0.95 2.97 -16.13
CA ILE A 101 1.28 2.28 -14.88
C ILE A 101 1.05 3.21 -13.70
N TYR A 102 0.12 2.84 -12.83
CA TYR A 102 -0.29 3.58 -11.65
C TYR A 102 0.19 2.91 -10.37
N ILE A 103 0.30 3.71 -9.31
CA ILE A 103 0.61 3.26 -7.96
C ILE A 103 -0.54 3.67 -7.04
N HIS A 104 -1.23 2.69 -6.47
CA HIS A 104 -2.31 2.94 -5.53
C HIS A 104 -1.91 2.58 -4.10
N TYR A 105 -2.15 3.50 -3.16
CA TYR A 105 -2.11 3.21 -1.73
C TYR A 105 -3.53 2.96 -1.22
N ILE A 106 -3.77 1.79 -0.61
CA ILE A 106 -5.12 1.26 -0.38
C ILE A 106 -5.29 0.97 1.10
N ASN A 107 -6.15 1.73 1.79
CA ASN A 107 -6.44 1.52 3.21
C ASN A 107 -7.85 0.95 3.42
N PHE A 108 -7.93 -0.09 4.24
CA PHE A 108 -9.17 -0.66 4.76
C PHE A 108 -9.33 -0.34 6.25
N TYR A 109 -10.51 0.15 6.66
CA TYR A 109 -10.82 0.55 8.04
C TYR A 109 -11.82 -0.41 8.68
N ASN A 110 -11.91 -0.41 10.01
CA ASN A 110 -12.81 -1.32 10.72
C ASN A 110 -14.29 -0.93 10.64
N ASN A 111 -14.63 0.33 10.37
CA ASN A 111 -16.00 0.85 10.39
C ASN A 111 -16.64 1.01 9.00
N THR A 112 -15.90 0.74 7.93
CA THR A 112 -16.37 0.86 6.55
C THR A 112 -15.92 -0.34 5.73
N ASP A 113 -16.86 -0.88 4.95
CA ASP A 113 -16.59 -1.94 3.98
C ASP A 113 -15.94 -1.40 2.70
N LYS A 114 -15.97 -0.07 2.51
CA LYS A 114 -15.29 0.59 1.39
C LYS A 114 -13.85 0.98 1.76
N PRO A 115 -12.85 0.56 0.97
CA PRO A 115 -11.49 1.06 1.10
C PRO A 115 -11.36 2.53 0.67
N ARG A 116 -10.27 3.16 1.10
CA ARG A 116 -9.80 4.45 0.56
C ARG A 116 -8.58 4.21 -0.32
N PHE A 117 -8.59 4.82 -1.49
CA PHE A 117 -7.50 4.75 -2.47
C PHE A 117 -6.83 6.10 -2.58
N TRP A 118 -5.50 6.14 -2.65
CA TRP A 118 -4.75 7.30 -3.09
C TRP A 118 -3.96 6.91 -4.33
N ASP A 119 -4.11 7.67 -5.41
CA ASP A 119 -3.20 7.59 -6.54
C ASP A 119 -1.93 8.37 -6.19
N ILE A 120 -0.83 7.64 -5.95
CA ILE A 120 0.47 8.22 -5.61
C ILE A 120 1.45 8.17 -6.78
N THR A 121 0.97 7.90 -8.00
CA THR A 121 1.76 7.67 -9.21
C THR A 121 2.75 8.79 -9.53
N ASN A 122 2.35 10.03 -9.21
CA ASN A 122 3.11 11.25 -9.44
C ASN A 122 3.35 12.03 -8.13
N LEU A 123 3.20 11.37 -6.98
CA LEU A 123 3.43 11.98 -5.69
C LEU A 123 4.88 12.45 -5.60
N ILE A 124 5.09 13.74 -5.37
CA ILE A 124 6.41 14.29 -5.09
C ILE A 124 6.62 14.13 -3.59
N PRO A 125 7.55 13.25 -3.15
CA PRO A 125 7.68 12.99 -1.72
C PRO A 125 8.25 14.20 -0.99
N ASP A 126 7.54 14.64 0.04
CA ASP A 126 7.99 15.65 1.00
C ASP A 126 8.16 14.96 2.35
N PHE A 127 9.32 14.34 2.54
CA PHE A 127 9.58 13.50 3.70
C PHE A 127 10.02 14.33 4.90
N GLU A 128 9.35 14.09 6.03
CA GLU A 128 9.72 14.62 7.33
C GLU A 128 10.26 13.50 8.22
N SER A 129 11.20 13.84 9.10
CA SER A 129 11.70 12.90 10.10
C SER A 129 10.69 12.79 11.23
N ASN A 130 10.04 11.64 11.34
CA ASN A 130 9.06 11.37 12.37
C ASN A 130 9.53 10.23 13.28
N SER A 131 9.39 10.44 14.59
CA SER A 131 9.79 9.48 15.61
C SER A 131 8.60 8.61 16.01
N TYR A 132 8.67 7.30 15.72
CA TYR A 132 7.59 6.36 16.04
C TYR A 132 8.02 5.33 17.09
N PRO A 133 7.14 4.98 18.06
CA PRO A 133 7.37 3.82 18.91
C PRO A 133 7.34 2.57 18.05
N LYS A 134 8.33 1.68 18.21
CA LYS A 134 8.50 0.47 17.39
C LYS A 134 7.25 -0.40 17.31
N ASN A 135 6.42 -0.37 18.36
CA ASN A 135 5.07 -0.93 18.46
C ASN A 135 4.29 -0.04 19.45
N SER A 136 3.05 0.35 19.14
CA SER A 136 2.26 1.34 19.91
C SER A 136 1.84 0.92 21.33
N PHE A 137 2.36 -0.19 21.87
CA PHE A 137 1.93 -0.77 23.15
C PHE A 137 3.07 -1.17 24.11
N ASP A 138 4.34 -1.00 23.72
CA ASP A 138 5.48 -1.32 24.59
C ASP A 138 6.14 -0.02 25.11
N PRO A 139 6.08 0.28 26.42
CA PRO A 139 6.68 1.49 27.01
C PRO A 139 8.21 1.50 26.92
N ASN A 140 8.85 0.37 26.61
CA ASN A 140 10.29 0.25 26.39
C ASN A 140 10.65 0.15 24.89
N ALA A 141 9.68 0.33 23.99
CA ALA A 141 9.94 0.30 22.56
C ALA A 141 10.95 1.39 22.21
N LYS A 142 12.10 0.98 21.67
CA LYS A 142 13.07 1.93 21.11
C LYS A 142 12.36 2.80 20.08
N ILE A 143 12.40 4.11 20.29
CA ILE A 143 11.96 5.10 19.31
C ILE A 143 12.90 4.98 18.11
N ILE A 144 12.34 4.84 16.91
CA ILE A 144 13.10 4.84 15.67
C ILE A 144 12.64 6.04 14.87
N ASP A 145 13.59 6.86 14.47
CA ASP A 145 13.34 7.93 13.52
C ASP A 145 13.16 7.34 12.12
N LYS A 146 12.05 7.67 11.49
CA LYS A 146 11.73 7.26 10.13
C LYS A 146 11.40 8.48 9.29
N LEU A 147 12.03 8.58 8.13
CA LEU A 147 11.59 9.50 7.09
C LEU A 147 10.26 9.01 6.52
N SER A 148 9.28 9.89 6.55
CA SER A 148 7.92 9.57 6.15
C SER A 148 7.16 10.81 5.72
N MET A 149 6.09 10.63 4.97
CA MET A 149 5.20 11.71 4.58
C MET A 149 3.77 11.37 4.92
N MET A 150 2.94 12.40 4.98
CA MET A 150 1.53 12.31 5.33
C MET A 150 0.64 12.47 4.10
N LEU A 151 -0.21 11.48 3.78
CA LEU A 151 -1.28 11.63 2.79
C LEU A 151 -2.55 12.15 3.43
N LYS A 152 -3.15 13.20 2.85
CA LYS A 152 -4.38 13.80 3.37
C LYS A 152 -5.61 13.09 2.81
N ASN A 153 -6.66 12.99 3.61
CA ASN A 153 -7.85 12.21 3.25
C ASN A 153 -8.65 12.82 2.07
N ASN A 154 -8.61 14.14 1.89
CA ASN A 154 -9.25 14.83 0.76
C ASN A 154 -8.57 14.59 -0.60
N GLU A 155 -7.38 13.98 -0.61
CA GLU A 155 -6.65 13.59 -1.82
C GLU A 155 -6.95 12.14 -2.25
N ALA A 156 -7.79 11.43 -1.49
CA ALA A 156 -8.20 10.07 -1.82
C ALA A 156 -9.16 10.06 -3.01
N ILE A 157 -9.02 9.05 -3.86
CA ILE A 157 -9.98 8.71 -4.93
C ILE A 157 -11.28 8.27 -4.26
N ASN A 158 -12.38 8.92 -4.63
CA ASN A 158 -13.72 8.46 -4.28
C ASN A 158 -14.19 7.47 -5.36
N LEU A 159 -14.32 6.20 -4.99
CA LEU A 159 -14.86 5.11 -5.81
C LEU A 159 -16.32 4.79 -5.43
#